data_AF-A0A1W7M6K7-F1
#
_entry.id   AF-A0A1W7M6K7-F1
#
_cell.length_a   1.000
_cell.length_b   1.000
_cell.length_c   1.000
_cell.angle_alpha   90.00
_cell.angle_beta   90.00
_cell.angle_gamma   90.00
#
_symmetry.space_group_name_H-M   'P 1'
#
loop_
_entity.id
_entity.type
_entity.pdbx_description
1 polymer ?
#
loop_
_entity_poly.entity_id
_entity_poly.type
_entity_poly.pdbx_seq_one_letter_code
_entity_poly.pdbx_strand_id
1 'polypeptide(L)'
;MRKADALLAALILPVSTLAAGAHAATADAAFVGHYYLSGVMETGSELLLRPDGTFAWYISYGAVDQSAEGTWLRDGDAVVLTASQPDRSAPLFALAGVDAWDADAESRLLGRQHDDATAAWEERCGSAAEAVTAVVAPLVDDAPATAPVEASPPMADPTPAPTRLPGCAPSDAPAEPADATTLPPDRWQGGIGIAVFAEQNGERMGVSRVTATLTYADGAVAKAATRRGWAFLPRKAGSRAIRLDLSAGFAEGRAASLPLPPTEQGVIRIALDARQVIPPAFTTLRLRIDGKALLPEAFGRGRYTRPSE
;
A
#
# COMPACT_ATOMS: atom_id res chain seq x y z
N MET A 1 -80.20 17.75 44.20
CA MET A 1 -79.50 18.07 45.48
C MET A 1 -78.71 16.85 45.92
N ARG A 2 -77.44 17.05 46.33
CA ARG A 2 -76.37 16.05 46.63
C ARG A 2 -75.78 15.43 45.34
N LYS A 3 -74.46 15.29 45.14
CA LYS A 3 -73.24 15.52 45.94
C LYS A 3 -72.02 15.44 44.99
N ALA A 4 -70.88 15.94 45.47
CA ALA A 4 -69.51 15.43 45.29
C ALA A 4 -68.53 16.33 44.51
N ASP A 5 -67.80 17.12 45.31
CA ASP A 5 -66.43 17.55 45.07
C ASP A 5 -65.50 16.37 44.73
N ALA A 6 -64.55 16.61 43.83
CA ALA A 6 -63.29 15.85 43.78
C ALA A 6 -62.18 16.75 43.22
N LEU A 7 -61.33 17.20 44.14
CA LEU A 7 -60.08 17.93 43.92
C LEU A 7 -59.07 16.96 43.26
N LEU A 8 -58.60 17.23 42.04
CA LEU A 8 -57.55 16.44 41.39
C LEU A 8 -56.17 17.05 41.70
N ALA A 9 -55.43 16.44 42.60
CA ALA A 9 -54.03 16.75 42.87
C ALA A 9 -53.14 16.17 41.76
N ALA A 10 -52.35 17.02 41.10
CA ALA A 10 -51.38 16.62 40.09
C ALA A 10 -50.14 16.01 40.78
N LEU A 11 -49.94 14.69 40.59
CA LEU A 11 -48.72 13.98 40.97
C LEU A 11 -47.69 14.13 39.85
N ILE A 12 -46.64 14.91 40.07
CA ILE A 12 -45.47 14.96 39.18
C ILE A 12 -44.57 13.77 39.54
N LEU A 13 -44.57 12.73 38.70
CA LEU A 13 -43.63 11.63 38.77
C LEU A 13 -42.25 12.09 38.24
N PRO A 14 -41.14 11.88 38.97
CA PRO A 14 -39.82 12.00 38.38
C PRO A 14 -39.60 10.82 37.44
N VAL A 15 -39.51 11.09 36.14
CA VAL A 15 -39.00 10.12 35.17
C VAL A 15 -37.51 9.95 35.47
N SER A 16 -37.16 8.87 36.16
CA SER A 16 -35.78 8.45 36.36
C SER A 16 -35.19 8.10 34.99
N THR A 17 -34.27 8.94 34.51
CA THR A 17 -33.37 8.63 33.41
C THR A 17 -32.51 7.44 33.81
N LEU A 18 -32.82 6.25 33.27
CA LEU A 18 -31.84 5.17 33.21
C LEU A 18 -30.75 5.63 32.25
N ALA A 19 -29.67 6.17 32.81
CA ALA A 19 -28.39 6.21 32.13
C ALA A 19 -28.00 4.76 31.84
N ALA A 20 -28.16 4.33 30.60
CA ALA A 20 -27.49 3.15 30.08
C ALA A 20 -25.99 3.44 30.12
N GLY A 21 -25.36 3.18 31.27
CA GLY A 21 -23.93 3.12 31.35
C GLY A 21 -23.48 2.04 30.38
N ALA A 22 -22.81 2.43 29.30
CA ALA A 22 -21.90 1.55 28.61
C ALA A 22 -20.92 1.04 29.68
N HIS A 23 -21.17 -0.16 30.20
CA HIS A 23 -20.17 -0.88 30.96
C HIS A 23 -19.04 -1.13 29.97
N ALA A 24 -18.02 -0.28 30.00
CA ALA A 24 -16.71 -0.69 29.56
C ALA A 24 -16.40 -1.93 30.40
N ALA A 25 -16.53 -3.12 29.80
CA ALA A 25 -16.15 -4.36 30.45
C ALA A 25 -14.69 -4.18 30.86
N THR A 26 -14.44 -4.00 32.16
CA THR A 26 -13.10 -3.82 32.70
C THR A 26 -12.28 -5.04 32.30
N ALA A 27 -11.22 -4.79 31.52
CA ALA A 27 -10.32 -5.83 31.06
C ALA A 27 -9.70 -6.57 32.26
N ASP A 28 -9.55 -7.89 32.16
CA ASP A 28 -9.03 -8.69 33.27
C ASP A 28 -7.54 -8.40 33.47
N ALA A 29 -7.22 -7.64 34.53
CA ALA A 29 -5.86 -7.21 34.84
C ALA A 29 -4.84 -8.36 34.92
N ALA A 30 -5.25 -9.61 35.19
CA ALA A 30 -4.36 -10.76 35.24
C ALA A 30 -3.67 -11.07 33.88
N PHE A 31 -4.33 -10.71 32.77
CA PHE A 31 -3.87 -10.96 31.40
C PHE A 31 -3.28 -9.73 30.71
N VAL A 32 -3.22 -8.59 31.39
CA VAL A 32 -2.51 -7.42 30.86
C VAL A 32 -1.02 -7.77 30.70
N GLY A 33 -0.44 -7.41 29.55
CA GLY A 33 0.97 -7.63 29.28
C GLY A 33 1.30 -7.80 27.80
N HIS A 34 2.60 -7.92 27.54
CA HIS A 34 3.14 -8.18 26.21
C HIS A 34 3.53 -9.66 26.09
N TYR A 35 2.97 -10.35 25.11
CA TYR A 35 3.11 -11.77 24.86
C TYR A 35 3.82 -12.04 23.55
N TYR A 36 4.62 -13.09 23.52
CA TYR A 36 5.37 -13.54 22.36
C TYR A 36 4.93 -14.96 21.99
N LEU A 37 4.71 -15.20 20.70
CA LEU A 37 4.34 -16.50 20.18
C LEU A 37 5.55 -17.44 20.20
N SER A 38 5.37 -18.61 20.81
CA SER A 38 6.35 -19.70 20.84
C SER A 38 5.74 -20.99 20.30
N GLY A 39 6.57 -21.97 19.92
CA GLY A 39 6.11 -23.29 19.49
C GLY A 39 5.67 -23.41 18.03
N VAL A 40 6.01 -22.42 17.20
CA VAL A 40 5.85 -22.43 15.73
C VAL A 40 7.15 -21.99 15.07
N MET A 41 7.51 -22.64 13.95
CA MET A 41 8.69 -22.31 13.17
C MET A 41 8.38 -21.21 12.16
N GLU A 42 9.39 -20.39 11.84
CA GLU A 42 9.34 -19.38 10.75
C GLU A 42 8.20 -18.36 10.88
N THR A 43 7.67 -18.22 12.09
CA THR A 43 6.55 -17.33 12.42
C THR A 43 6.91 -16.54 13.65
N GLY A 44 6.97 -15.21 13.53
CA GLY A 44 7.07 -14.29 14.65
C GLY A 44 5.72 -13.68 14.93
N SER A 45 5.27 -13.62 16.18
CA SER A 45 4.07 -12.87 16.52
C SER A 45 4.11 -12.32 17.94
N GLU A 46 3.58 -11.12 18.08
CA GLU A 46 3.50 -10.38 19.32
C GLU A 46 2.05 -9.96 19.58
N LEU A 47 1.65 -10.00 20.85
CA LEU A 47 0.34 -9.60 21.32
C LEU A 47 0.48 -8.73 22.57
N LEU A 48 0.06 -7.48 22.48
CA LEU A 48 -0.04 -6.58 23.60
C LEU A 48 -1.50 -6.47 24.06
N LEU A 49 -1.79 -6.89 25.28
CA LEU A 49 -3.08 -6.68 25.96
C LEU A 49 -2.92 -5.50 26.94
N ARG A 50 -3.62 -4.40 26.66
CA ARG A 50 -3.57 -3.16 27.48
C ARG A 50 -4.64 -3.16 28.57
N PRO A 51 -4.40 -2.49 29.72
CA PRO A 51 -5.35 -2.43 30.84
C PRO A 51 -6.65 -1.69 30.53
N ASP A 52 -6.68 -0.88 29.47
CA ASP A 52 -7.87 -0.18 28.98
C ASP A 52 -8.81 -1.06 28.14
N GLY A 53 -8.49 -2.35 27.98
CA GLY A 53 -9.26 -3.28 27.16
C GLY A 53 -8.95 -3.19 25.68
N THR A 54 -7.91 -2.48 25.27
CA THR A 54 -7.43 -2.49 23.87
C THR A 54 -6.29 -3.47 23.67
N PHE A 55 -6.13 -3.98 22.45
CA PHE A 55 -4.99 -4.82 22.09
C PHE A 55 -4.27 -4.29 20.84
N ALA A 56 -3.01 -4.70 20.69
CA ALA A 56 -2.30 -4.67 19.42
C ALA A 56 -1.70 -6.04 19.17
N TRP A 57 -1.84 -6.54 17.95
CA TRP A 57 -1.37 -7.85 17.53
C TRP A 57 -0.64 -7.72 16.20
N TYR A 58 0.47 -8.43 16.07
CA TYR A 58 1.26 -8.50 14.86
C TYR A 58 1.71 -9.94 14.61
N ILE A 59 1.77 -10.34 13.35
CA ILE A 59 2.39 -11.58 12.90
C ILE A 59 3.21 -11.32 11.65
N SER A 60 4.37 -11.97 11.57
CA SER A 60 5.21 -12.05 10.39
C SER A 60 5.43 -13.52 10.05
N TYR A 61 5.14 -13.87 8.80
CA TYR A 61 5.36 -15.21 8.25
C TYR A 61 5.84 -15.10 6.81
N GLY A 62 7.09 -15.49 6.57
CA GLY A 62 7.74 -15.33 5.25
C GLY A 62 7.75 -13.86 4.81
N ALA A 63 7.07 -13.56 3.71
CA ALA A 63 6.93 -12.20 3.17
C ALA A 63 5.58 -11.53 3.53
N VAL A 64 4.82 -12.13 4.45
CA VAL A 64 3.49 -11.64 4.84
C VAL A 64 3.54 -11.11 6.26
N ASP A 65 3.27 -9.80 6.37
CA ASP A 65 3.07 -9.11 7.63
C ASP A 65 1.60 -8.74 7.79
N GLN A 66 1.03 -9.09 8.95
CA GLN A 66 -0.34 -8.73 9.29
C GLN A 66 -0.40 -8.15 10.69
N SER A 67 -1.27 -7.18 10.87
CA SER A 67 -1.57 -6.58 12.17
C SER A 67 -3.07 -6.51 12.41
N ALA A 68 -3.44 -6.46 13.68
CA ALA A 68 -4.79 -6.20 14.12
C ALA A 68 -4.76 -5.40 15.41
N GLU A 69 -5.67 -4.46 15.52
CA GLU A 69 -5.92 -3.70 16.74
C GLU A 69 -7.41 -3.74 17.03
N GLY A 70 -7.78 -3.58 18.29
CA GLY A 70 -9.18 -3.56 18.69
C GLY A 70 -9.35 -3.69 20.17
N THR A 71 -10.44 -4.34 20.58
CA THR A 71 -10.77 -4.55 21.99
C THR A 71 -10.59 -5.99 22.38
N TRP A 72 -10.29 -6.23 23.65
CA TRP A 72 -10.22 -7.57 24.21
C TRP A 72 -10.97 -7.65 25.52
N LEU A 73 -11.46 -8.86 25.81
CA LEU A 73 -12.15 -9.19 27.05
C LEU A 73 -11.89 -10.64 27.41
N ARG A 74 -12.00 -10.96 28.70
CA ARG A 74 -12.05 -12.33 29.15
C ARG A 74 -13.47 -12.85 29.05
N ASP A 75 -13.64 -13.99 28.39
CA ASP A 75 -14.90 -14.71 28.26
C ASP A 75 -14.70 -16.16 28.71
N GLY A 76 -15.06 -16.43 29.98
CA GLY A 76 -14.87 -17.73 30.62
C GLY A 76 -13.42 -18.17 30.68
N ASP A 77 -13.11 -19.23 29.91
CA ASP A 77 -11.79 -19.86 29.80
C ASP A 77 -10.95 -19.31 28.65
N ALA A 78 -11.35 -18.18 28.03
CA ALA A 78 -10.60 -17.57 26.95
C ALA A 78 -10.45 -16.05 27.10
N VAL A 79 -9.42 -15.52 26.45
CA VAL A 79 -9.32 -14.12 26.06
C VAL A 79 -9.81 -14.00 24.63
N VAL A 80 -10.79 -13.11 24.39
CA VAL A 80 -11.38 -12.87 23.08
C VAL A 80 -10.92 -11.51 22.58
N LEU A 81 -10.23 -11.49 21.44
CA LEU A 81 -9.85 -10.28 20.73
C LEU A 81 -10.88 -9.98 19.65
N THR A 82 -11.38 -8.76 19.59
CA THR A 82 -12.29 -8.27 18.54
C THR A 82 -11.62 -7.13 17.80
N ALA A 83 -11.23 -7.37 16.55
CA ALA A 83 -10.54 -6.37 15.74
C ALA A 83 -11.47 -5.21 15.39
N SER A 84 -10.92 -4.00 15.45
CA SER A 84 -11.59 -2.78 14.99
C SER A 84 -11.89 -2.90 13.51
N GLN A 85 -13.15 -2.68 13.14
CA GLN A 85 -13.56 -2.56 11.75
C GLN A 85 -13.44 -1.11 11.30
N PRO A 86 -13.01 -0.87 10.05
CA PRO A 86 -12.97 0.48 9.50
C PRO A 86 -14.39 1.06 9.42
N ASP A 87 -14.54 2.36 9.67
CA ASP A 87 -15.77 3.07 9.37
C ASP A 87 -15.95 3.16 7.84
N ARG A 88 -16.76 2.26 7.29
CA ARG A 88 -17.06 2.23 5.86
C ARG A 88 -18.04 3.33 5.44
N SER A 89 -18.61 4.10 6.35
CA SER A 89 -19.38 5.30 5.99
C SER A 89 -18.48 6.51 5.70
N ALA A 90 -17.25 6.52 6.23
CA ALA A 90 -16.26 7.52 5.91
C ALA A 90 -15.76 7.40 4.45
N PRO A 91 -15.33 8.51 3.81
CA PRO A 91 -14.73 8.46 2.48
C PRO A 91 -13.49 7.56 2.43
N LEU A 92 -13.32 6.84 1.32
CA LEU A 92 -12.12 6.03 1.08
C LEU A 92 -10.90 6.91 0.72
N PHE A 93 -11.14 7.95 -0.08
CA PHE A 93 -10.13 8.90 -0.55
C PHE A 93 -10.36 10.27 0.10
N ALA A 94 -9.29 10.91 0.54
CA ALA A 94 -9.33 12.28 1.05
C ALA A 94 -8.23 13.12 0.40
N LEU A 95 -8.56 14.38 0.06
CA LEU A 95 -7.56 15.36 -0.35
C LEU A 95 -6.72 15.75 0.87
N ALA A 96 -5.46 15.31 0.90
CA ALA A 96 -4.52 15.64 1.97
C ALA A 96 -3.86 17.00 1.74
N GLY A 97 -3.70 17.43 0.49
CA GLY A 97 -3.13 18.74 0.16
C GLY A 97 -2.83 18.89 -1.33
N VAL A 98 -2.49 20.12 -1.72
CA VAL A 98 -1.93 20.43 -3.03
C VAL A 98 -0.64 21.21 -2.80
N ASP A 99 0.49 20.58 -3.10
CA ASP A 99 1.81 21.16 -2.90
C ASP A 99 2.34 21.75 -4.21
N ALA A 100 3.36 22.59 -4.08
CA ALA A 100 4.16 23.02 -5.23
C ALA A 100 4.85 21.81 -5.88
N TRP A 101 5.14 21.94 -7.17
CA TRP A 101 5.99 20.97 -7.87
C TRP A 101 7.42 21.08 -7.35
N ASP A 102 8.01 19.97 -6.96
CA ASP A 102 9.34 19.87 -6.36
C ASP A 102 10.25 18.90 -7.14
N ALA A 103 11.50 18.79 -6.71
CA ALA A 103 12.48 17.92 -7.36
C ALA A 103 12.09 16.43 -7.27
N ASP A 104 11.39 16.01 -6.20
CA ASP A 104 10.92 14.63 -6.03
C ASP A 104 9.82 14.31 -7.05
N ALA A 105 8.87 15.23 -7.26
CA ALA A 105 7.86 15.11 -8.31
C ALA A 105 8.49 15.06 -9.71
N GLU A 106 9.47 15.92 -9.98
CA GLU A 106 10.19 15.94 -11.26
C GLU A 106 10.96 14.64 -11.49
N SER A 107 11.77 14.17 -10.53
CA SER A 107 12.51 12.91 -10.63
C SER A 107 11.57 11.72 -10.85
N ARG A 108 10.40 11.68 -10.20
CA ARG A 108 9.41 10.61 -10.42
C ARG A 108 8.74 10.68 -11.79
N LEU A 109 8.55 11.87 -12.35
CA LEU A 109 8.07 12.04 -13.71
C LEU A 109 9.11 11.51 -14.71
N LEU A 110 10.37 11.92 -14.58
CA LEU A 110 11.46 11.49 -15.45
C LEU A 110 11.69 9.97 -15.35
N GLY A 111 11.68 9.42 -14.14
CA GLY A 111 11.78 7.97 -13.93
C GLY A 111 10.62 7.21 -14.59
N ARG A 112 9.39 7.71 -14.51
CA ARG A 112 8.25 7.11 -15.22
C ARG A 112 8.42 7.13 -16.73
N GLN A 113 8.86 8.27 -17.28
CA GLN A 113 9.08 8.40 -18.71
C GLN A 113 10.19 7.45 -19.19
N HIS A 114 11.25 7.29 -18.39
CA HIS A 114 12.29 6.31 -18.65
C HIS A 114 11.73 4.88 -18.60
N ASP A 115 11.00 4.49 -17.55
CA ASP A 115 10.37 3.18 -17.44
C ASP A 115 9.46 2.87 -18.65
N ASP A 116 8.62 3.84 -19.07
CA ASP A 116 7.74 3.72 -20.22
C ASP A 116 8.53 3.63 -21.55
N ALA A 117 9.60 4.39 -21.69
CA ALA A 117 10.49 4.34 -22.86
C ALA A 117 11.23 3.01 -22.94
N THR A 118 11.71 2.48 -21.82
CA THR A 118 12.42 1.21 -21.72
C THR A 118 11.49 0.06 -22.07
N ALA A 119 10.27 0.03 -21.49
CA ALA A 119 9.27 -0.96 -21.85
C ALA A 119 8.92 -0.92 -23.36
N ALA A 120 8.75 0.27 -23.94
CA ALA A 120 8.47 0.43 -25.36
C ALA A 120 9.65 0.07 -26.28
N TRP A 121 10.89 0.18 -25.78
CA TRP A 121 12.08 -0.28 -26.48
C TRP A 121 12.19 -1.82 -26.40
N GLU A 122 11.99 -2.41 -25.23
CA GLU A 122 11.98 -3.86 -25.02
C GLU A 122 10.89 -4.56 -25.83
N GLU A 123 9.67 -4.02 -25.88
CA GLU A 123 8.57 -4.58 -26.69
C GLU A 123 8.92 -4.61 -28.18
N ARG A 124 9.64 -3.59 -28.67
CA ARG A 124 10.02 -3.45 -30.08
C ARG A 124 11.26 -4.27 -30.44
N CYS A 125 12.22 -4.37 -29.52
CA CYS A 125 13.58 -4.85 -29.78
C CYS A 125 13.91 -6.17 -29.07
N GLY A 126 13.06 -6.66 -28.16
CA GLY A 126 13.34 -7.77 -27.25
C GLY A 126 13.70 -9.11 -27.91
N SER A 127 13.27 -9.35 -29.15
CA SER A 127 13.70 -10.53 -29.93
C SER A 127 15.08 -10.41 -30.58
N ALA A 128 15.71 -9.22 -30.58
CA ALA A 128 17.03 -8.98 -31.17
C ALA A 128 18.19 -9.14 -30.15
N ALA A 129 17.89 -9.16 -28.85
CA ALA A 129 18.87 -9.28 -27.77
C ALA A 129 19.28 -10.73 -27.45
N GLU A 130 18.38 -11.72 -27.64
CA GLU A 130 18.68 -13.15 -27.45
C GLU A 130 19.77 -13.68 -28.41
N ALA A 131 20.04 -13.00 -29.52
CA ALA A 131 21.05 -13.42 -30.48
C ALA A 131 22.51 -13.20 -30.02
N VAL A 132 22.75 -12.50 -28.89
CA VAL A 132 24.12 -12.10 -28.48
C VAL A 132 24.70 -13.02 -27.39
N THR A 133 23.89 -13.83 -26.71
CA THR A 133 24.36 -14.65 -25.57
C THR A 133 25.07 -15.95 -25.96
N ALA A 134 25.14 -16.31 -27.25
CA ALA A 134 25.67 -17.60 -27.71
C ALA A 134 27.16 -17.61 -28.10
N VAL A 135 27.91 -16.50 -27.97
CA VAL A 135 29.34 -16.47 -28.34
C VAL A 135 30.19 -15.95 -27.18
N VAL A 136 30.33 -16.77 -26.14
CA VAL A 136 31.52 -16.72 -25.27
C VAL A 136 32.04 -18.15 -25.15
N ALA A 137 33.01 -18.50 -26.00
CA ALA A 137 33.79 -19.72 -25.82
C ALA A 137 34.64 -19.57 -24.54
N PRO A 138 34.77 -20.59 -23.69
CA PRO A 138 35.64 -20.51 -22.54
C PRO A 138 37.11 -20.43 -22.98
N LEU A 139 37.83 -19.45 -22.42
CA LEU A 139 39.29 -19.36 -22.47
C LEU A 139 39.89 -20.57 -21.74
N VAL A 140 40.67 -21.37 -22.45
CA VAL A 140 41.50 -22.45 -21.90
C VAL A 140 42.95 -22.05 -22.10
N ASP A 141 43.73 -21.95 -21.01
CA ASP A 141 45.16 -21.62 -21.03
C ASP A 141 45.99 -22.81 -20.50
N ASP A 142 46.95 -23.24 -21.34
CA ASP A 142 48.24 -23.97 -21.20
C ASP A 142 48.42 -25.16 -20.22
N ALA A 143 48.70 -26.43 -20.61
CA ALA A 143 49.80 -27.11 -21.39
C ALA A 143 50.64 -28.04 -20.44
N PRO A 144 51.32 -29.14 -20.89
CA PRO A 144 52.16 -29.17 -22.09
C PRO A 144 52.09 -30.40 -23.04
N ALA A 145 52.26 -30.07 -24.32
CA ALA A 145 52.93 -30.72 -25.45
C ALA A 145 53.13 -32.26 -25.49
N THR A 146 52.48 -32.88 -26.48
CA THR A 146 53.14 -33.63 -27.58
C THR A 146 52.24 -33.57 -28.83
N ALA A 147 52.77 -33.10 -29.96
CA ALA A 147 52.03 -32.92 -31.23
C ALA A 147 51.79 -34.25 -31.97
N PRO A 148 50.84 -34.30 -32.92
CA PRO A 148 51.22 -34.00 -34.31
C PRO A 148 50.33 -32.96 -35.00
N VAL A 149 50.92 -32.33 -36.02
CA VAL A 149 50.35 -31.28 -36.87
C VAL A 149 49.18 -31.86 -37.69
N GLU A 150 47.97 -31.35 -37.47
CA GLU A 150 46.81 -31.58 -38.32
C GLU A 150 46.41 -30.24 -38.98
N ALA A 151 46.10 -30.31 -40.28
CA ALA A 151 45.93 -29.16 -41.15
C ALA A 151 44.81 -28.21 -40.69
N SER A 152 45.08 -26.90 -40.74
CA SER A 152 44.08 -25.87 -40.41
C SER A 152 42.84 -25.98 -41.30
N PRO A 153 41.61 -25.97 -40.74
CA PRO A 153 40.40 -25.91 -41.54
C PRO A 153 40.32 -24.57 -42.28
N PRO A 154 39.69 -24.51 -43.47
CA PRO A 154 39.50 -23.26 -44.19
C PRO A 154 38.67 -22.29 -43.33
N MET A 155 39.09 -21.02 -43.29
CA MET A 155 38.34 -19.97 -42.61
C MET A 155 36.89 -19.98 -43.11
N ALA A 156 35.94 -20.27 -42.24
CA ALA A 156 34.54 -20.04 -42.51
C ALA A 156 34.36 -18.53 -42.76
N ASP A 157 33.65 -18.18 -43.83
CA ASP A 157 33.22 -16.80 -44.07
C ASP A 157 32.57 -16.23 -42.80
N PRO A 158 32.87 -14.97 -42.41
CA PRO A 158 32.19 -14.36 -41.29
C PRO A 158 30.70 -14.37 -41.57
N THR A 159 29.94 -15.09 -40.73
CA THR A 159 28.48 -15.09 -40.79
C THR A 159 28.03 -13.64 -40.75
N PRO A 160 27.25 -13.15 -41.74
CA PRO A 160 26.80 -11.76 -41.74
C PRO A 160 26.04 -11.52 -40.44
N ALA A 161 26.46 -10.48 -39.69
CA ALA A 161 25.79 -10.10 -38.46
C ALA A 161 24.29 -9.97 -38.75
N PRO A 162 23.41 -10.57 -37.92
CA PRO A 162 21.97 -10.47 -38.13
C PRO A 162 21.63 -8.98 -38.26
N THR A 163 21.00 -8.60 -39.36
CA THR A 163 20.54 -7.23 -39.59
C THR A 163 19.58 -6.85 -38.47
N ARG A 164 20.08 -6.10 -37.48
CA ARG A 164 19.27 -5.58 -36.38
C ARG A 164 18.29 -4.56 -36.95
N LEU A 165 17.07 -4.56 -36.40
CA LEU A 165 16.12 -3.49 -36.71
C LEU A 165 16.73 -2.14 -36.32
N PRO A 166 16.53 -1.08 -37.13
CA PRO A 166 17.05 0.25 -36.82
C PRO A 166 16.46 0.75 -35.49
N GLY A 167 17.32 1.29 -34.60
CA GLY A 167 16.93 1.74 -33.26
C GLY A 167 16.93 0.63 -32.19
N CYS A 168 17.39 -0.58 -32.54
CA CYS A 168 17.51 -1.71 -31.61
C CYS A 168 18.98 -2.07 -31.29
N ALA A 169 19.92 -1.15 -31.47
CA ALA A 169 21.25 -1.33 -30.89
C ALA A 169 21.20 -1.08 -29.37
N PRO A 170 22.06 -1.72 -28.56
CA PRO A 170 22.17 -1.42 -27.13
C PRO A 170 22.43 0.07 -26.83
N SER A 171 23.10 0.79 -27.75
CA SER A 171 23.32 2.24 -27.65
C SER A 171 22.07 3.08 -27.86
N ASP A 172 21.02 2.49 -28.43
CA ASP A 172 19.73 3.15 -28.68
C ASP A 172 18.74 2.94 -27.53
N ALA A 173 19.12 2.16 -26.50
CA ALA A 173 18.34 1.99 -25.30
C ALA A 173 18.16 3.36 -24.61
N PRO A 174 17.00 3.61 -23.97
CA PRO A 174 16.75 4.87 -23.28
C PRO A 174 17.87 5.17 -22.27
N ALA A 175 18.43 6.38 -22.35
CA ALA A 175 19.43 6.83 -21.38
C ALA A 175 18.81 6.96 -19.99
N GLU A 176 19.64 6.79 -18.96
CA GLU A 176 19.27 7.04 -17.56
C GLU A 176 18.62 8.43 -17.42
N PRO A 177 17.53 8.55 -16.62
CA PRO A 177 16.87 9.81 -16.42
C PRO A 177 17.80 10.80 -15.72
N ALA A 178 17.69 12.08 -16.08
CA ALA A 178 18.43 13.12 -15.38
C ALA A 178 17.98 13.21 -13.90
N ASP A 179 18.93 13.47 -13.00
CA ASP A 179 18.63 13.72 -11.59
C ASP A 179 18.06 15.13 -11.41
N ALA A 180 16.77 15.24 -11.11
CA ALA A 180 16.11 16.53 -10.98
C ALA A 180 16.65 17.37 -9.80
N THR A 181 17.36 16.76 -8.83
CA THR A 181 18.02 17.51 -7.75
C THR A 181 19.22 18.33 -8.25
N THR A 182 19.75 17.97 -9.43
CA THR A 182 20.86 18.66 -10.09
C THR A 182 20.40 19.63 -11.18
N LEU A 183 19.14 19.51 -11.62
CA LEU A 183 18.55 20.39 -12.63
C LEU A 183 17.99 21.66 -11.99
N PRO A 184 18.23 22.85 -12.57
CA PRO A 184 17.58 24.06 -12.10
C PRO A 184 16.07 24.01 -12.41
N PRO A 185 15.19 24.61 -11.57
CA PRO A 185 13.74 24.47 -11.71
C PRO A 185 13.12 24.98 -13.02
N ASP A 186 13.80 25.88 -13.73
CA ASP A 186 13.40 26.37 -15.05
C ASP A 186 13.57 25.31 -16.17
N ARG A 187 14.34 24.26 -15.91
CA ARG A 187 14.51 23.11 -16.80
C ARG A 187 13.57 21.95 -16.51
N TRP A 188 12.79 22.03 -15.44
CA TRP A 188 11.81 21.01 -15.10
C TRP A 188 10.66 21.01 -16.12
N GLN A 189 10.20 19.83 -16.49
CA GLN A 189 9.01 19.67 -17.35
C GLN A 189 7.76 20.17 -16.62
N GLY A 190 7.66 19.92 -15.32
CA GLY A 190 6.50 20.29 -14.52
C GLY A 190 5.23 19.54 -14.94
N GLY A 191 4.12 19.85 -14.28
CA GLY A 191 2.86 19.15 -14.52
C GLY A 191 1.97 19.09 -13.30
N ILE A 192 1.02 18.16 -13.35
CA ILE A 192 0.21 17.79 -12.20
C ILE A 192 0.56 16.36 -11.82
N GLY A 193 1.16 16.20 -10.65
CA GLY A 193 1.42 14.91 -10.03
C GLY A 193 0.25 14.56 -9.12
N ILE A 194 -0.24 13.34 -9.19
CA ILE A 194 -1.30 12.83 -8.30
C ILE A 194 -0.69 11.70 -7.49
N ALA A 195 -0.53 11.94 -6.20
CA ALA A 195 0.14 11.08 -5.24
C ALA A 195 -0.90 10.41 -4.33
N VAL A 196 -1.19 9.13 -4.56
CA VAL A 196 -2.15 8.35 -3.77
C VAL A 196 -1.42 7.39 -2.86
N PHE A 197 -1.53 7.61 -1.56
CA PHE A 197 -0.82 6.83 -0.55
C PHE A 197 -1.76 6.41 0.57
N ALA A 198 -1.56 5.20 1.06
CA ALA A 198 -2.13 4.74 2.31
C ALA A 198 -1.07 4.73 3.40
N GLU A 199 -1.47 4.95 4.64
CA GLU A 199 -0.62 4.74 5.81
C GLU A 199 -1.10 3.50 6.55
N GLN A 200 -0.18 2.57 6.82
CA GLN A 200 -0.42 1.37 7.60
C GLN A 200 0.80 1.12 8.49
N ASN A 201 0.59 0.91 9.79
CA ASN A 201 1.67 0.63 10.75
C ASN A 201 2.80 1.68 10.75
N GLY A 202 2.49 2.95 10.45
CA GLY A 202 3.49 4.03 10.34
C GLY A 202 4.28 4.06 9.02
N GLU A 203 4.00 3.13 8.11
CA GLU A 203 4.60 3.08 6.78
C GLU A 203 3.65 3.65 5.72
N ARG A 204 4.23 4.42 4.80
CA ARG A 204 3.50 5.07 3.70
C ARG A 204 3.64 4.23 2.43
N MET A 205 2.53 3.64 1.98
CA MET A 205 2.48 2.74 0.82
C MET A 205 1.85 3.40 -0.40
N GLY A 206 2.55 3.36 -1.54
CA GLY A 206 2.05 3.92 -2.81
C GLY A 206 0.99 3.03 -3.44
N VAL A 207 -0.23 3.54 -3.58
CA VAL A 207 -1.36 2.75 -4.10
C VAL A 207 -1.36 2.78 -5.62
N SER A 208 -1.28 1.61 -6.26
CA SER A 208 -1.32 1.45 -7.71
C SER A 208 -2.73 1.16 -8.21
N ARG A 209 -2.97 1.37 -9.52
CA ARG A 209 -4.26 1.09 -10.20
C ARG A 209 -5.43 1.93 -9.69
N VAL A 210 -5.16 3.12 -9.16
CA VAL A 210 -6.18 4.15 -8.93
C VAL A 210 -6.28 4.99 -10.20
N THR A 211 -7.47 5.02 -10.79
CA THR A 211 -7.78 5.91 -11.91
C THR A 211 -8.08 7.31 -11.37
N ALA A 212 -7.33 8.29 -11.86
CA ALA A 212 -7.50 9.70 -11.56
C ALA A 212 -7.96 10.45 -12.82
N THR A 213 -9.06 11.17 -12.73
CA THR A 213 -9.59 12.01 -13.81
C THR A 213 -9.67 13.46 -13.33
N LEU A 214 -8.89 14.33 -13.95
CA LEU A 214 -8.96 15.77 -13.72
C LEU A 214 -10.03 16.39 -14.61
N THR A 215 -10.84 17.26 -14.02
CA THR A 215 -11.67 18.21 -14.77
C THR A 215 -11.04 19.60 -14.64
N TYR A 216 -10.86 20.26 -15.78
CA TYR A 216 -10.30 21.60 -15.87
C TYR A 216 -11.41 22.66 -15.95
N ALA A 217 -11.07 23.92 -15.63
CA ALA A 217 -12.00 25.05 -15.61
C ALA A 217 -12.65 25.33 -16.97
N ASP A 218 -12.00 24.96 -18.07
CA ASP A 218 -12.52 25.05 -19.44
C ASP A 218 -13.38 23.82 -19.84
N GLY A 219 -13.69 22.94 -18.90
CA GLY A 219 -14.52 21.74 -19.11
C GLY A 219 -13.78 20.55 -19.70
N ALA A 220 -12.50 20.71 -20.08
CA ALA A 220 -11.68 19.60 -20.54
C ALA A 220 -11.47 18.57 -19.43
N VAL A 221 -11.21 17.33 -19.83
CA VAL A 221 -10.88 16.23 -18.90
C VAL A 221 -9.59 15.54 -19.32
N ALA A 222 -8.79 15.11 -18.34
CA ALA A 222 -7.62 14.28 -18.58
C ALA A 222 -7.56 13.16 -17.55
N LYS A 223 -7.12 11.98 -17.97
CA LYS A 223 -7.15 10.76 -17.15
C LYS A 223 -5.78 10.11 -17.11
N ALA A 224 -5.38 9.65 -15.93
CA ALA A 224 -4.19 8.85 -15.71
C ALA A 224 -4.46 7.78 -14.65
N ALA A 225 -3.58 6.79 -14.54
CA ALA A 225 -3.67 5.74 -13.52
C ALA A 225 -2.38 5.70 -12.70
N THR A 226 -2.53 5.48 -11.39
CA THR A 226 -1.38 5.40 -10.51
C THR A 226 -0.56 4.13 -10.76
N ARG A 227 0.76 4.28 -10.77
CA ARG A 227 1.74 3.20 -10.67
C ARG A 227 2.70 3.56 -9.53
N ARG A 228 2.90 2.65 -8.58
CA ARG A 228 3.68 2.89 -7.35
C ARG A 228 3.23 4.17 -6.61
N GLY A 229 1.93 4.41 -6.52
CA GLY A 229 1.35 5.58 -5.84
C GLY A 229 1.28 6.87 -6.65
N TRP A 230 1.85 6.93 -7.87
CA TRP A 230 1.94 8.16 -8.65
C TRP A 230 1.24 8.07 -9.99
N ALA A 231 0.58 9.15 -10.40
CA ALA A 231 0.14 9.41 -11.75
C ALA A 231 0.57 10.82 -12.15
N PHE A 232 0.86 11.04 -13.44
CA PHE A 232 1.28 12.34 -13.95
C PHE A 232 0.43 12.75 -15.14
N LEU A 233 0.07 14.03 -15.17
CA LEU A 233 -0.65 14.66 -16.27
C LEU A 233 0.12 15.93 -16.67
N PRO A 234 0.26 16.22 -17.98
CA PRO A 234 0.92 17.42 -18.43
C PRO A 234 0.14 18.67 -18.02
N ARG A 235 0.83 19.80 -17.98
CA ARG A 235 0.19 21.11 -17.82
C ARG A 235 -0.75 21.37 -18.98
N LYS A 236 -1.87 22.02 -18.70
CA LYS A 236 -2.79 22.51 -19.72
C LYS A 236 -2.70 24.02 -19.82
N ALA A 237 -2.13 24.50 -20.92
CA ALA A 237 -1.95 25.93 -21.15
C ALA A 237 -3.29 26.68 -21.04
N GLY A 238 -3.31 27.76 -20.24
CA GLY A 238 -4.48 28.63 -20.08
C GLY A 238 -5.64 28.03 -19.26
N SER A 239 -5.48 26.85 -18.65
CA SER A 239 -6.53 26.24 -17.84
C SER A 239 -5.97 25.67 -16.52
N ARG A 240 -6.86 25.47 -15.54
CA ARG A 240 -6.54 24.98 -14.19
C ARG A 240 -7.44 23.79 -13.88
N ALA A 241 -6.87 22.74 -13.28
CA ALA A 241 -7.65 21.64 -12.73
C ALA A 241 -8.43 22.16 -11.51
N ILE A 242 -9.73 21.85 -11.46
CA ILE A 242 -10.65 22.32 -10.41
C ILE A 242 -11.35 21.17 -9.69
N ARG A 243 -11.24 19.94 -10.22
CA ARG A 243 -11.84 18.74 -9.65
C ARG A 243 -11.04 17.51 -10.02
N LEU A 244 -10.95 16.57 -9.08
CA LEU A 244 -10.33 15.27 -9.25
C LEU A 244 -11.33 14.18 -8.90
N ASP A 245 -11.65 13.34 -9.88
CA ASP A 245 -12.44 12.13 -9.70
C ASP A 245 -11.52 10.92 -9.57
N LEU A 246 -11.70 10.12 -8.51
CA LEU A 246 -10.90 8.94 -8.19
C LEU A 246 -11.76 7.70 -8.18
N SER A 247 -11.25 6.62 -8.79
CA SER A 247 -11.88 5.30 -8.75
C SER A 247 -10.82 4.20 -8.74
N ALA A 248 -11.15 3.07 -8.14
CA ALA A 248 -10.28 1.92 -8.06
C ALA A 248 -11.10 0.63 -8.18
N GLY A 249 -10.64 -0.30 -9.04
CA GLY A 249 -11.33 -1.58 -9.24
C GLY A 249 -11.32 -2.47 -8.00
N PHE A 250 -10.34 -2.32 -7.10
CA PHE A 250 -10.30 -3.04 -5.82
C PHE A 250 -11.29 -2.48 -4.77
N ALA A 251 -11.98 -1.37 -5.08
CA ALA A 251 -12.91 -0.70 -4.19
C ALA A 251 -14.13 -0.19 -4.98
N GLU A 252 -14.84 -1.10 -5.62
CA GLU A 252 -16.05 -0.78 -6.40
C GLU A 252 -17.10 -0.06 -5.54
N GLY A 253 -17.77 0.94 -6.13
CA GLY A 253 -18.74 1.78 -5.42
C GLY A 253 -18.14 2.78 -4.42
N ARG A 254 -16.82 2.84 -4.29
CA ARG A 254 -16.10 3.76 -3.37
C ARG A 254 -15.41 4.93 -4.10
N ALA A 255 -15.87 5.25 -5.30
CA ALA A 255 -15.34 6.38 -6.05
C ALA A 255 -15.55 7.70 -5.29
N ALA A 256 -14.65 8.66 -5.47
CA ALA A 256 -14.70 9.97 -4.84
C ALA A 256 -14.57 11.08 -5.87
N SER A 257 -15.29 12.18 -5.65
CA SER A 257 -15.14 13.42 -6.41
C SER A 257 -14.68 14.50 -5.45
N LEU A 258 -13.47 15.02 -5.67
CA LEU A 258 -12.81 15.95 -4.78
C LEU A 258 -12.70 17.33 -5.46
N PRO A 259 -13.22 18.41 -4.86
CA PRO A 259 -12.95 19.75 -5.35
C PRO A 259 -11.45 20.07 -5.13
N LEU A 260 -10.85 20.76 -6.08
CA LEU A 260 -9.46 21.20 -5.99
C LEU A 260 -9.38 22.73 -5.94
N PRO A 261 -8.40 23.30 -5.22
CA PRO A 261 -7.98 24.66 -5.52
C PRO A 261 -7.53 24.73 -7.00
N PRO A 262 -7.78 25.83 -7.73
CA PRO A 262 -7.40 25.95 -9.13
C PRO A 262 -5.89 25.67 -9.36
N THR A 263 -5.58 24.49 -9.88
CA THR A 263 -4.21 23.96 -9.96
C THR A 263 -3.74 23.90 -11.42
N GLU A 264 -2.71 24.67 -11.75
CA GLU A 264 -2.07 24.63 -13.08
C GLU A 264 -0.88 23.66 -13.10
N GLN A 265 -0.16 23.60 -11.99
CA GLN A 265 1.00 22.74 -11.75
C GLN A 265 1.10 22.49 -10.24
N GLY A 266 1.56 21.31 -9.85
CA GLY A 266 1.77 20.93 -8.46
C GLY A 266 1.59 19.44 -8.19
N VAL A 267 1.62 19.06 -6.92
CA VAL A 267 1.39 17.69 -6.46
C VAL A 267 0.10 17.63 -5.64
N ILE A 268 -0.91 16.97 -6.17
CA ILE A 268 -2.16 16.68 -5.47
C ILE A 268 -1.95 15.42 -4.64
N ARG A 269 -1.96 15.56 -3.30
CA ARG A 269 -1.79 14.44 -2.36
C ARG A 269 -3.12 13.91 -1.91
N ILE A 270 -3.30 12.61 -2.08
CA ILE A 270 -4.49 11.87 -1.69
C ILE A 270 -4.11 10.84 -0.63
N ALA A 271 -4.81 10.89 0.50
CA ALA A 271 -4.79 9.84 1.49
C ALA A 271 -5.85 8.79 1.15
N LEU A 272 -5.48 7.52 1.24
CA LEU A 272 -6.38 6.37 1.16
C LEU A 272 -6.41 5.65 2.51
N ASP A 273 -7.60 5.43 3.07
CA ASP A 273 -7.74 4.63 4.29
C ASP A 273 -7.64 3.14 3.95
N ALA A 274 -6.44 2.57 4.07
CA ALA A 274 -6.18 1.17 3.70
C ALA A 274 -7.05 0.19 4.48
N ARG A 275 -7.44 0.53 5.72
CA ARG A 275 -8.26 -0.35 6.57
C ARG A 275 -9.61 -0.63 5.94
N GLN A 276 -10.14 0.27 5.11
CA GLN A 276 -11.42 0.10 4.42
C GLN A 276 -11.38 -0.95 3.30
N VAL A 277 -10.20 -1.22 2.73
CA VAL A 277 -10.02 -2.12 1.57
C VAL A 277 -9.17 -3.35 1.87
N ILE A 278 -8.33 -3.30 2.91
CA ILE A 278 -7.56 -4.43 3.42
C ILE A 278 -8.34 -5.00 4.62
N PRO A 279 -8.82 -6.25 4.58
CA PRO A 279 -9.49 -6.85 5.72
C PRO A 279 -8.49 -7.01 6.89
N PRO A 280 -8.96 -6.91 8.15
CA PRO A 280 -8.10 -7.24 9.28
C PRO A 280 -7.73 -8.73 9.23
N ALA A 281 -6.60 -9.09 9.86
CA ALA A 281 -6.12 -10.48 9.92
C ALA A 281 -7.18 -11.45 10.47
N PHE A 282 -8.04 -10.95 11.37
CA PHE A 282 -9.21 -11.63 11.90
C PHE A 282 -10.26 -10.59 12.29
N THR A 283 -11.53 -10.99 12.35
CA THR A 283 -12.58 -10.17 13.01
C THR A 283 -12.62 -10.46 14.51
N THR A 284 -12.51 -11.75 14.86
CA THR A 284 -12.43 -12.21 16.24
C THR A 284 -11.36 -13.29 16.34
N LEU A 285 -10.52 -13.23 17.37
CA LEU A 285 -9.55 -14.28 17.71
C LEU A 285 -9.78 -14.72 19.15
N ARG A 286 -10.11 -16.00 19.33
CA ARG A 286 -10.26 -16.62 20.65
C ARG A 286 -8.95 -17.27 21.06
N LEU A 287 -8.48 -16.93 22.26
CA LEU A 287 -7.26 -17.45 22.85
C LEU A 287 -7.62 -18.21 24.13
N ARG A 288 -7.55 -19.54 24.11
CA ARG A 288 -7.82 -20.36 25.28
C ARG A 288 -6.76 -20.10 26.35
N ILE A 289 -7.21 -19.93 27.59
CA ILE A 289 -6.35 -19.75 28.75
C ILE A 289 -5.78 -21.10 29.17
N ASP A 290 -4.46 -21.15 29.32
CA ASP A 290 -3.74 -22.28 29.94
C ASP A 290 -2.74 -21.74 30.97
N GLY A 291 -3.16 -21.70 32.23
CA GLY A 291 -2.48 -20.94 33.26
C GLY A 291 -2.47 -19.45 32.91
N LYS A 292 -1.30 -18.89 32.64
CA LYS A 292 -1.12 -17.50 32.16
C LYS A 292 -0.84 -17.39 30.66
N ALA A 293 -0.69 -18.52 29.98
CA ALA A 293 -0.46 -18.54 28.56
C ALA A 293 -1.78 -18.46 27.80
N LEU A 294 -1.69 -17.97 26.57
CA LEU A 294 -2.82 -17.79 25.67
C LEU A 294 -2.59 -18.63 24.41
N LEU A 295 -3.48 -19.58 24.14
CA LEU A 295 -3.35 -20.52 23.04
C LEU A 295 -4.34 -20.14 21.93
N PRO A 296 -3.87 -19.76 20.73
CA PRO A 296 -4.75 -19.36 19.64
C PRO A 296 -5.52 -20.56 19.09
N GLU A 297 -6.86 -20.47 19.10
CA GLU A 297 -7.70 -21.53 18.56
C GLU A 297 -7.70 -21.56 17.02
N ALA A 298 -7.63 -20.37 16.38
CA ALA A 298 -7.73 -20.24 14.93
C ALA A 298 -6.55 -20.84 14.15
N PHE A 299 -5.33 -20.78 14.71
CA PHE A 299 -4.11 -21.26 14.04
C PHE A 299 -3.71 -22.68 14.46
N GLY A 300 -4.38 -23.25 15.48
CA GLY A 300 -4.22 -24.63 15.94
C GLY A 300 -2.86 -25.01 16.55
N ARG A 301 -1.87 -24.10 16.52
CA ARG A 301 -0.51 -24.30 17.06
C ARG A 301 0.02 -22.99 17.64
N GLY A 302 1.02 -23.13 18.51
CA GLY A 302 1.70 -22.02 19.16
C GLY A 302 1.11 -21.63 20.51
N ARG A 303 1.90 -20.91 21.30
CA ARG A 303 1.57 -20.48 22.67
C ARG A 303 2.12 -19.07 22.90
N TYR A 304 1.25 -18.14 23.24
CA TYR A 304 1.64 -16.80 23.68
C TYR A 304 2.04 -16.83 25.16
N THR A 305 3.28 -16.46 25.45
CA THR A 305 3.84 -16.36 26.81
C THR A 305 4.48 -14.99 27.06
N ARG A 306 4.61 -14.59 28.33
CA ARG A 306 5.32 -13.36 28.70
C ARG A 306 6.81 -13.66 28.94
N PRO A 307 7.75 -12.77 28.62
CA PRO A 307 9.20 -13.03 28.74
C PRO A 307 9.73 -13.29 30.16
N SER A 308 8.91 -13.09 31.19
CA SER A 308 9.27 -13.29 32.61
C SER A 308 8.77 -14.62 33.18
N GLU A 309 8.45 -15.59 32.32
CA GLU A 309 8.09 -16.98 32.68
C GLU A 309 8.98 -18.02 31.99
#